data_AF-U5FBP6-F1
#
_entry.id   AF-U5FBP6-F1
#
_cell.length_a   1.000
_cell.length_b   1.000
_cell.length_c   1.000
_cell.angle_alpha   90.00
_cell.angle_beta   90.00
_cell.angle_gamma   90.00
#
_symmetry.space_group_name_H-M   'P 1'
#
loop_
_entity.id
_entity.type
_entity.pdbx_description
1 polymer ?
#
loop_
_entity_poly.entity_id
_entity_poly.type
_entity_poly.pdbx_seq_one_letter_code
_entity_poly.pdbx_strand_id
1 'polypeptide(L)'
;MAIKGRKTAMSAEDNKIGGLNVYHDEKGRPVYLNRMNHVGYVLTDKTKPFRTYSSRFFIGGIAAIFAYMFELPLIMCIFLGIAAYALMEFKFRKFLQTLPQIPNFKPVNHMGTIQSEANLDAKKIVIKIFLFIALSVLLIINAYQQGYEGVILYLNWAIAVAAAIMCIIEIRAFLFKKNNVG
;
A
#
# COMPACT_ATOMS: atom_id res chain seq x y z
N MET A 1 -5.94 -41.75 -13.32
CA MET A 1 -6.11 -40.39 -13.88
C MET A 1 -5.26 -39.45 -13.03
N ALA A 2 -4.07 -39.06 -13.51
CA ALA A 2 -3.12 -38.27 -12.73
C ALA A 2 -3.47 -36.79 -12.78
N ILE A 3 -3.73 -36.16 -11.63
CA ILE A 3 -3.90 -34.71 -11.52
C ILE A 3 -2.54 -34.08 -11.79
N LYS A 4 -2.36 -33.61 -13.03
CA LYS A 4 -1.18 -32.90 -13.52
C LYS A 4 -1.01 -31.62 -12.68
N GLY A 5 -0.15 -31.69 -11.66
CA GLY A 5 0.26 -30.56 -10.85
C GLY A 5 0.86 -29.49 -11.75
N ARG A 6 0.04 -28.51 -12.14
CA ARG A 6 0.48 -27.31 -12.83
C ARG A 6 1.24 -26.49 -11.78
N LYS A 7 2.55 -26.70 -11.69
CA LYS A 7 3.45 -25.69 -11.11
C LYS A 7 3.31 -24.47 -12.01
N THR A 8 2.39 -23.56 -11.68
CA THR A 8 2.41 -22.20 -12.22
C THR A 8 3.74 -21.62 -11.82
N ALA A 9 4.69 -21.61 -12.76
CA ALA A 9 5.95 -20.90 -12.59
C ALA A 9 5.58 -19.44 -12.31
N MET A 10 5.78 -19.03 -11.05
CA MET A 10 5.41 -17.70 -10.57
C MET A 10 6.18 -16.67 -11.40
N SER A 11 5.48 -15.72 -12.00
CA SER A 11 6.12 -14.66 -12.79
C SER A 11 7.11 -13.90 -11.90
N ALA A 12 8.22 -13.42 -12.46
CA ALA A 12 9.20 -12.62 -11.74
C ALA A 12 8.56 -11.36 -11.09
N GLU A 13 7.42 -10.88 -11.60
CA GLU A 13 6.63 -9.81 -10.97
C GLU A 13 5.87 -10.27 -9.71
N ASP A 14 5.36 -11.51 -9.67
CA ASP A 14 4.61 -12.04 -8.53
C ASP A 14 5.52 -12.32 -7.32
N ASN A 15 6.82 -12.55 -7.56
CA ASN A 15 7.84 -12.62 -6.52
C ASN A 15 8.18 -11.25 -5.89
N LYS A 16 7.87 -10.14 -6.57
CA LYS A 16 8.22 -8.76 -6.16
C LYS A 16 7.12 -8.05 -5.37
N ILE A 17 6.15 -8.78 -4.81
CA ILE A 17 5.07 -8.17 -4.04
C ILE A 17 5.62 -7.78 -2.67
N GLY A 18 6.02 -6.52 -2.56
CA GLY A 18 6.29 -5.84 -1.30
C GLY A 18 5.02 -5.23 -0.73
N GLY A 19 4.92 -5.19 0.59
CA GLY A 19 3.78 -4.59 1.29
C GLY A 19 3.89 -4.74 2.80
N LEU A 20 3.08 -3.97 3.53
CA LEU A 20 3.04 -4.04 4.99
C LEU A 20 2.67 -5.47 5.43
N ASN A 21 3.51 -6.07 6.28
CA ASN A 21 3.38 -7.46 6.75
C ASN A 21 3.44 -8.54 5.65
N VAL A 22 4.02 -8.26 4.48
CA VAL A 22 4.38 -9.30 3.50
C VAL A 22 5.81 -9.77 3.78
N TYR A 23 5.98 -11.08 3.83
CA TYR A 23 7.24 -11.77 4.11
C TYR A 23 7.50 -12.82 3.03
N HIS A 24 8.73 -13.32 2.96
CA HIS A 24 9.07 -14.44 2.11
C HIS A 24 9.33 -15.68 2.95
N ASP A 25 8.70 -16.79 2.57
CA ASP A 25 8.94 -18.12 3.13
C ASP A 25 10.33 -18.66 2.70
N GLU A 26 10.83 -19.73 3.31
CA GLU A 26 12.11 -20.38 2.96
C GLU A 26 12.17 -20.81 1.48
N LYS A 27 11.00 -21.03 0.87
CA LYS A 27 10.84 -21.36 -0.55
C LYS A 27 10.75 -20.13 -1.46
N GLY A 28 10.99 -18.93 -0.94
CA GLY A 28 10.93 -17.66 -1.67
C GLY A 28 9.51 -17.19 -2.02
N ARG A 29 8.47 -17.80 -1.45
CA ARG A 29 7.06 -17.45 -1.76
C ARG A 29 6.59 -16.27 -0.91
N PRO A 30 5.81 -15.32 -1.47
CA PRO A 30 5.23 -14.23 -0.68
C PRO A 30 4.13 -14.75 0.25
N VAL A 31 4.24 -14.39 1.52
CA VAL A 31 3.32 -14.75 2.61
C VAL A 31 2.89 -13.49 3.34
N TYR A 32 1.59 -13.24 3.38
CA TYR A 32 1.04 -12.17 4.21
C TYR A 32 0.87 -12.65 5.65
N LEU A 33 1.50 -12.00 6.62
CA LEU A 33 1.34 -12.32 8.04
C LEU A 33 0.23 -11.47 8.66
N ASN A 34 -0.79 -12.12 9.18
CA ASN A 34 -1.71 -11.47 10.09
C ASN A 34 -1.10 -11.43 11.50
N ARG A 35 -0.63 -10.25 11.92
CA ARG A 35 0.02 -10.04 13.23
C ARG A 35 -0.91 -10.35 14.42
N MET A 36 -2.22 -10.21 14.28
CA MET A 36 -3.15 -10.49 15.39
C MET A 36 -3.21 -11.98 15.74
N ASN A 37 -3.16 -12.85 14.72
CA ASN A 37 -3.40 -14.28 14.91
C ASN A 37 -2.16 -15.13 14.60
N HIS A 38 -1.03 -14.51 14.24
CA HIS A 38 0.21 -15.17 13.81
C HIS A 38 0.03 -16.20 12.68
N VAL A 39 -0.95 -15.97 11.80
CA VAL A 39 -1.22 -16.83 10.63
C VAL A 39 -0.62 -16.20 9.38
N GLY A 40 0.19 -16.98 8.66
CA GLY A 40 0.71 -16.63 7.34
C GLY A 40 -0.24 -17.09 6.23
N TYR A 41 -0.53 -16.23 5.26
CA TYR A 41 -1.37 -16.52 4.10
C TYR A 41 -0.53 -16.50 2.83
N VAL A 42 -0.46 -17.62 2.11
CA VAL A 42 0.38 -17.77 0.91
C VAL A 42 -0.26 -17.09 -0.30
N LEU A 43 0.47 -16.21 -0.98
CA LEU A 43 -0.07 -15.33 -2.04
C LEU A 43 0.15 -15.83 -3.48
N THR A 44 0.76 -17.01 -3.67
CA THR A 44 1.34 -17.52 -4.94
C THR A 44 0.49 -17.35 -6.21
N ASP A 45 -0.84 -17.54 -6.17
CA ASP A 45 -1.72 -17.43 -7.35
C ASP A 45 -2.75 -16.29 -7.28
N LYS A 46 -2.78 -15.51 -6.18
CA LYS A 46 -3.81 -14.48 -5.94
C LYS A 46 -3.20 -13.12 -5.59
N THR A 47 -2.12 -12.79 -6.26
CA THR A 47 -1.30 -11.59 -6.06
C THR A 47 -2.03 -10.29 -6.44
N LYS A 48 -2.69 -10.27 -7.61
CA LYS A 48 -3.49 -9.14 -8.11
C LYS A 48 -4.67 -8.78 -7.19
N PRO A 49 -5.59 -9.71 -6.84
CA PRO A 49 -6.69 -9.39 -5.94
C PRO A 49 -6.19 -9.00 -4.54
N PHE A 50 -5.10 -9.62 -4.06
CA PHE A 50 -4.47 -9.19 -2.81
C PHE A 50 -4.04 -7.71 -2.86
N ARG A 51 -3.39 -7.26 -3.95
CA ARG A 51 -2.98 -5.86 -4.10
C ARG A 51 -4.16 -4.90 -4.03
N THR A 52 -5.27 -5.22 -4.68
CA THR A 52 -6.49 -4.41 -4.67
C THR A 52 -7.16 -4.36 -3.28
N TYR A 53 -7.24 -5.49 -2.59
CA TYR A 53 -7.84 -5.50 -1.25
C TYR A 53 -6.91 -4.93 -0.18
N SER A 54 -5.59 -5.02 -0.39
CA SER A 54 -4.59 -4.42 0.49
C SER A 54 -4.58 -2.88 0.40
N SER A 55 -5.04 -2.29 -0.71
CA SER A 55 -5.19 -0.82 -0.84
C SER A 55 -6.46 -0.27 -0.18
N ARG A 56 -7.05 -0.98 0.79
CA ARG A 56 -8.26 -0.58 1.53
C ARG A 56 -8.22 0.84 2.12
N PHE A 57 -7.05 1.27 2.59
CA PHE A 57 -6.87 2.62 3.15
C PHE A 57 -6.98 3.71 2.07
N PHE A 58 -6.45 3.46 0.87
CA PHE A 58 -6.56 4.39 -0.25
C PHE A 58 -8.01 4.53 -0.72
N ILE A 59 -8.76 3.42 -0.76
CA ILE A 59 -10.17 3.43 -1.20
C ILE A 59 -11.05 4.23 -0.23
N GLY A 60 -10.83 4.09 1.08
CA GLY A 60 -11.54 4.91 2.07
C GLY A 60 -11.26 6.41 1.90
N GLY A 61 -10.01 6.78 1.67
CA GLY A 61 -9.63 8.18 1.40
C GLY A 61 -10.25 8.73 0.11
N ILE A 62 -10.22 7.95 -0.97
CA ILE A 62 -10.85 8.32 -2.25
C ILE A 62 -12.37 8.52 -2.08
N ALA A 63 -13.04 7.65 -1.34
CA ALA A 63 -14.47 7.79 -1.08
C ALA A 63 -14.80 9.08 -0.30
N ALA A 64 -13.99 9.44 0.70
CA ALA A 64 -14.16 10.68 1.45
C ALA A 64 -13.91 11.93 0.58
N ILE A 65 -12.89 11.90 -0.29
CA ILE A 65 -12.61 13.00 -1.23
C ILE A 65 -13.76 13.14 -2.23
N PHE A 66 -14.24 12.05 -2.83
CA PHE A 66 -15.38 12.08 -3.74
C PHE A 66 -16.63 12.60 -3.05
N ALA A 67 -16.91 12.20 -1.80
CA ALA A 67 -18.04 12.73 -1.05
C ALA A 67 -17.94 14.25 -0.86
N TYR A 68 -16.74 14.76 -0.58
CA TYR A 68 -16.50 16.20 -0.46
C TYR A 68 -16.74 16.95 -1.78
N MET A 69 -16.47 16.33 -2.94
CA MET A 69 -16.76 16.92 -4.25
C MET A 69 -18.26 17.17 -4.49
N PHE A 70 -19.15 16.48 -3.77
CA PHE A 70 -20.59 16.70 -3.82
C PHE A 70 -21.09 17.68 -2.75
N GLU A 71 -20.19 18.51 -2.19
CA GLU A 71 -20.50 19.51 -1.16
C GLU A 71 -21.15 18.93 0.10
N LEU A 72 -20.91 17.64 0.39
CA LEU A 72 -21.41 17.00 1.59
C LEU A 72 -20.70 17.56 2.85
N PRO A 73 -21.41 17.66 3.99
CA PRO A 73 -20.81 18.07 5.26
C PRO A 73 -19.60 17.18 5.61
N LEU A 74 -18.54 17.79 6.13
CA LEU A 74 -17.28 17.11 6.44
C LEU A 74 -17.48 15.84 7.31
N ILE A 75 -18.41 15.89 8.26
CA ILE A 75 -18.76 14.76 9.12
C ILE A 75 -19.31 13.58 8.29
N MET A 76 -20.17 13.83 7.30
CA MET A 76 -20.69 12.78 6.41
C MET A 76 -19.60 12.19 5.53
N CYS A 77 -18.65 13.01 5.05
CA CYS A 77 -17.49 12.54 4.27
C CYS A 77 -16.61 11.58 5.10
N ILE A 78 -16.39 11.90 6.38
CA ILE A 78 -15.68 11.00 7.32
C ILE A 78 -16.45 9.69 7.48
N PHE A 79 -17.77 9.74 7.74
CA PHE A 79 -18.58 8.53 7.89
C PHE A 79 -18.57 7.65 6.63
N LEU A 80 -18.68 8.25 5.44
CA LEU A 80 -18.60 7.53 4.18
C LEU A 80 -17.21 6.90 3.97
N GLY A 81 -16.14 7.60 4.31
CA GLY A 81 -14.78 7.07 4.29
C GLY A 81 -14.60 5.86 5.21
N ILE A 82 -15.12 5.95 6.45
CA ILE A 82 -15.10 4.85 7.43
C ILE A 82 -15.93 3.67 6.95
N ALA A 83 -17.13 3.91 6.42
CA ALA A 83 -18.00 2.85 5.89
C ALA A 83 -17.35 2.12 4.71
N ALA A 84 -16.77 2.86 3.76
CA ALA A 84 -16.03 2.31 2.63
C ALA A 84 -14.82 1.48 3.10
N TYR A 85 -14.06 1.99 4.08
CA TYR A 85 -12.96 1.25 4.70
C TYR A 85 -13.44 -0.07 5.33
N ALA A 86 -14.50 -0.03 6.13
CA ALA A 86 -15.04 -1.21 6.82
C ALA A 86 -15.50 -2.29 5.82
N LEU A 87 -16.18 -1.89 4.73
CA LEU A 87 -16.57 -2.81 3.66
C LEU A 87 -15.37 -3.47 2.99
N MET A 88 -14.32 -2.70 2.72
CA MET A 88 -13.09 -3.22 2.12
C MET A 88 -12.30 -4.12 3.08
N GLU A 89 -12.22 -3.77 4.36
CA GLU A 89 -11.62 -4.59 5.40
C GLU A 89 -12.34 -5.93 5.54
N PHE A 90 -13.68 -5.94 5.50
CA PHE A 90 -14.47 -7.16 5.50
C PHE A 90 -14.18 -8.05 4.29
N LYS A 91 -14.16 -7.45 3.09
CA LYS A 91 -13.80 -8.17 1.85
C LYS A 91 -12.37 -8.71 1.90
N PHE A 92 -11.43 -7.95 2.44
CA PHE A 92 -10.04 -8.39 2.61
C PHE A 92 -9.94 -9.60 3.55
N ARG A 93 -10.60 -9.56 4.71
CA ARG A 93 -10.61 -10.69 5.65
C ARG A 93 -11.22 -11.94 5.04
N LYS A 94 -12.35 -11.81 4.33
CA LYS A 94 -12.93 -12.92 3.57
C LYS A 94 -11.99 -13.45 2.50
N PHE A 95 -11.32 -12.58 1.76
CA PHE A 95 -10.33 -12.98 0.76
C PHE A 95 -9.17 -13.77 1.37
N LEU A 96 -8.62 -13.32 2.51
CA LEU A 96 -7.54 -14.03 3.20
C LEU A 96 -7.93 -15.45 3.60
N GLN A 97 -9.17 -15.67 4.06
CA GLN A 97 -9.67 -17.00 4.41
C GLN A 97 -9.68 -17.97 3.22
N THR A 98 -9.68 -17.47 1.98
CA THR A 98 -9.61 -18.32 0.77
C THR A 98 -8.19 -18.74 0.37
N LEU A 99 -7.17 -18.25 1.08
CA LEU A 99 -5.77 -18.55 0.80
C LEU A 99 -5.26 -19.70 1.68
N PRO A 100 -4.24 -20.45 1.21
CA PRO A 100 -3.57 -21.44 2.05
C PRO A 100 -2.95 -20.78 3.28
N GLN A 101 -3.24 -21.36 4.46
CA GLN A 101 -2.84 -20.82 5.76
C GLN A 101 -1.67 -21.61 6.35
N ILE A 102 -0.72 -20.90 6.94
CA ILE A 102 0.40 -21.43 7.70
C ILE A 102 0.23 -20.95 9.15
N PRO A 103 -0.22 -21.82 10.07
CA PRO A 103 -0.35 -21.43 11.48
C PRO A 103 1.04 -21.21 12.10
N ASN A 104 1.14 -20.26 13.03
CA ASN A 104 2.37 -19.92 13.75
C ASN A 104 3.55 -19.57 12.81
N PHE A 105 3.27 -18.84 11.74
CA PHE A 105 4.29 -18.45 10.78
C PHE A 105 5.32 -17.53 11.44
N LYS A 106 6.58 -17.98 11.49
CA LYS A 106 7.71 -17.17 11.93
C LYS A 106 8.33 -16.50 10.71
N PRO A 107 8.33 -15.15 10.64
CA PRO A 107 8.92 -14.45 9.52
C PRO A 107 10.44 -14.64 9.53
N VAL A 108 10.98 -15.24 8.47
CA VAL A 108 12.43 -15.46 8.34
C VAL A 108 13.12 -14.18 7.87
N ASN A 109 12.53 -13.49 6.89
CA ASN A 109 13.10 -12.27 6.30
C ASN A 109 12.04 -11.17 6.19
N HIS A 110 12.29 -10.03 6.84
CA HIS A 110 11.50 -8.81 6.65
C HIS A 110 12.32 -7.84 5.81
N MET A 111 11.82 -7.48 4.62
CA MET A 111 12.39 -6.37 3.87
C MET A 111 12.01 -5.07 4.57
N GLY A 112 13.00 -4.29 5.01
CA GLY A 112 12.74 -2.94 5.53
C GLY A 112 12.11 -2.06 4.46
N THR A 113 11.37 -1.02 4.84
CA THR A 113 10.63 -0.13 3.92
C THR A 113 11.46 0.35 2.73
N ILE A 114 12.71 0.78 2.97
CA ILE A 114 13.63 1.23 1.91
C ILE A 114 14.00 0.10 0.95
N GLN A 115 14.24 -1.12 1.46
CA GLN A 115 14.58 -2.29 0.64
C GLN A 115 13.38 -2.77 -0.18
N SER A 116 12.18 -2.75 0.42
CA SER A 116 10.93 -3.05 -0.26
C SER A 116 10.68 -2.08 -1.42
N GLU A 117 10.93 -0.79 -1.21
CA GLU A 117 10.78 0.23 -2.26
C GLU A 117 11.89 0.13 -3.32
N ALA A 118 13.13 -0.13 -2.92
CA ALA A 118 14.27 -0.31 -3.84
C ALA A 118 14.09 -1.52 -4.78
N ASN A 119 13.27 -2.51 -4.40
CA ASN A 119 12.93 -3.66 -5.23
C ASN A 119 12.00 -3.32 -6.40
N LEU A 120 11.33 -2.16 -6.39
CA LEU A 120 10.56 -1.67 -7.53
C LEU A 120 11.46 -1.22 -8.67
N ASP A 121 10.94 -1.18 -9.90
CA ASP A 121 11.68 -0.66 -11.05
C ASP A 121 12.09 0.80 -10.82
N ALA A 122 13.32 1.18 -11.21
CA ALA A 122 13.85 2.52 -10.99
C ALA A 122 12.92 3.61 -11.57
N LYS A 123 12.31 3.34 -12.73
CA LYS A 123 11.29 4.21 -13.35
C LYS A 123 10.09 4.45 -12.42
N LYS A 124 9.60 3.42 -11.73
CA LYS A 124 8.47 3.54 -10.79
C LYS A 124 8.86 4.41 -9.58
N ILE A 125 10.07 4.23 -9.05
CA ILE A 125 10.58 5.05 -7.92
C ILE A 125 10.69 6.52 -8.33
N VAL A 126 11.27 6.82 -9.50
CA VAL A 126 11.38 8.20 -10.01
C VAL A 126 10.01 8.84 -10.22
N ILE A 127 9.04 8.10 -10.78
CA ILE A 127 7.66 8.58 -10.94
C ILE A 127 7.07 8.93 -9.56
N LYS A 128 7.23 8.08 -8.55
CA LYS A 128 6.72 8.37 -7.20
C LYS A 128 7.36 9.63 -6.58
N ILE A 129 8.68 9.80 -6.72
CA ILE A 129 9.38 11.00 -6.24
C ILE A 129 8.75 12.25 -6.87
N PHE A 130 8.56 12.24 -8.19
CA PHE A 130 7.91 13.34 -8.90
C PHE A 130 6.48 13.58 -8.40
N LEU A 131 5.68 12.52 -8.22
CA LEU A 131 4.30 12.64 -7.71
C LEU A 131 4.24 13.22 -6.30
N PHE A 132 5.13 12.80 -5.38
CA PHE A 132 5.11 13.32 -4.01
C PHE A 132 5.54 14.78 -3.93
N ILE A 133 6.51 15.19 -4.75
CA ILE A 133 6.89 16.62 -4.88
C ILE A 133 5.70 17.41 -5.43
N ALA A 134 5.11 16.96 -6.54
CA ALA A 134 3.97 17.62 -7.16
C ALA A 134 2.79 17.75 -6.17
N LEU A 135 2.47 16.67 -5.46
CA LEU A 135 1.40 16.65 -4.45
C LEU A 135 1.67 17.66 -3.33
N SER A 136 2.89 17.70 -2.79
CA SER A 136 3.26 18.65 -1.74
C SER A 136 3.09 20.09 -2.19
N VAL A 137 3.53 20.43 -3.41
CA VAL A 137 3.41 21.78 -3.97
C VAL A 137 1.94 22.13 -4.26
N LEU A 138 1.20 21.20 -4.87
CA LEU A 138 -0.23 21.37 -5.19
C LEU A 138 -1.07 21.63 -3.95
N LEU A 139 -0.79 20.95 -2.83
CA LEU A 139 -1.50 21.16 -1.57
C LEU A 139 -1.31 22.59 -1.03
N ILE A 140 -0.06 23.08 -1.01
CA ILE A 140 0.27 24.44 -0.57
C ILE A 140 -0.42 25.49 -1.46
N ILE A 141 -0.35 25.33 -2.78
CA ILE A 141 -1.01 26.23 -3.74
C ILE A 141 -2.53 26.18 -3.57
N ASN A 142 -3.10 24.99 -3.42
CA ASN A 142 -4.54 24.81 -3.23
C ASN A 142 -5.02 25.49 -1.93
N ALA A 143 -4.28 25.34 -0.84
CA ALA A 143 -4.61 25.99 0.43
C ALA A 143 -4.62 27.51 0.33
N TYR A 144 -3.65 28.08 -0.40
CA TYR A 144 -3.59 29.51 -0.66
C TYR A 144 -4.74 30.00 -1.56
N GLN A 145 -5.04 29.28 -2.65
CA GLN A 145 -6.10 29.67 -3.59
C GLN A 145 -7.50 29.61 -2.97
N GLN A 146 -7.75 28.62 -2.12
CA GLN A 146 -9.04 28.44 -1.46
C GLN A 146 -9.17 29.24 -0.16
N GLY A 147 -8.09 29.90 0.28
CA GLY A 147 -8.07 30.65 1.53
C GLY A 147 -8.48 29.79 2.72
N TYR A 148 -7.99 28.55 2.80
CA TYR A 148 -8.38 27.65 3.89
C TYR A 148 -7.95 28.23 5.24
N GLU A 149 -8.85 28.14 6.22
CA GLU A 149 -8.61 28.57 7.59
C GLU A 149 -8.87 27.43 8.60
N GLY A 150 -8.41 27.64 9.83
CA GLY A 150 -8.64 26.73 10.95
C GLY A 150 -8.18 25.31 10.67
N VAL A 151 -9.04 24.33 10.97
CA VAL A 151 -8.71 22.90 10.93
C VAL A 151 -8.32 22.42 9.53
N ILE A 152 -8.94 22.94 8.48
CA ILE A 152 -8.71 22.49 7.09
C ILE A 152 -7.31 22.90 6.62
N LEU A 153 -6.85 24.10 6.99
CA LEU A 153 -5.51 24.57 6.68
C LEU A 153 -4.43 23.69 7.33
N TYR A 154 -4.57 23.41 8.63
CA TYR A 154 -3.62 22.56 9.36
C TYR A 154 -3.59 21.13 8.81
N LEU A 155 -4.75 20.58 8.44
CA LEU A 155 -4.82 19.26 7.80
C LEU A 155 -4.09 19.25 6.46
N ASN A 156 -4.27 20.29 5.64
CA ASN A 156 -3.59 20.41 4.35
C ASN A 156 -2.07 20.46 4.51
N TRP A 157 -1.58 21.28 5.45
CA TRP A 157 -0.15 21.35 5.79
C TRP A 157 0.39 20.02 6.31
N ALA A 158 -0.35 19.33 7.17
CA ALA A 158 0.05 18.02 7.68
C ALA A 158 0.21 16.98 6.54
N ILE A 159 -0.72 16.97 5.57
CA ILE A 159 -0.63 16.08 4.40
C ILE A 159 0.54 16.48 3.50
N ALA A 160 0.80 17.78 3.31
CA ALA A 160 1.95 18.25 2.53
C ALA A 160 3.29 17.82 3.16
N VAL A 161 3.43 17.96 4.49
CA VAL A 161 4.61 17.48 5.21
C VAL A 161 4.75 15.95 5.10
N ALA A 162 3.66 15.20 5.22
CA ALA A 162 3.68 13.75 5.04
C ALA A 162 4.13 13.36 3.62
N ALA A 163 3.67 14.06 2.59
CA ALA A 163 4.11 13.85 1.21
C ALA A 163 5.62 14.13 1.04
N ALA A 164 6.13 15.20 1.66
CA ALA A 164 7.56 15.50 1.65
C ALA A 164 8.40 14.40 2.35
N ILE A 165 7.94 13.87 3.49
CA ILE A 165 8.61 12.75 4.18
C ILE A 165 8.63 11.50 3.29
N MET A 166 7.51 11.17 2.64
CA MET A 166 7.43 10.04 1.70
C MET A 166 8.40 10.22 0.53
N CYS A 167 8.53 11.43 0.00
CA CYS A 167 9.53 11.75 -1.03
C CYS A 167 10.96 11.44 -0.56
N ILE A 168 11.33 11.82 0.66
CA ILE A 168 12.66 11.53 1.23
C ILE A 168 12.91 10.01 1.30
N ILE A 169 11.90 9.22 1.68
CA ILE A 169 12.00 7.76 1.73
C ILE A 169 12.25 7.18 0.33
N GLU A 170 11.50 7.64 -0.69
CA GLU A 170 11.67 7.19 -2.07
C GLU A 170 13.03 7.58 -2.65
N ILE A 171 13.55 8.77 -2.32
CA ILE A 171 14.92 9.18 -2.69
C ILE A 171 15.94 8.23 -2.06
N ARG A 172 15.81 7.91 -0.76
CA ARG A 172 16.70 6.96 -0.08
C ARG A 172 16.61 5.56 -0.72
N ALA A 173 15.42 5.12 -1.10
CA ALA A 173 15.22 3.85 -1.81
C ALA A 173 15.90 3.84 -3.18
N PHE A 174 15.81 4.94 -3.93
CA PHE A 174 16.50 5.10 -5.21
C PHE A 174 18.02 5.04 -5.06
N LEU A 175 18.58 5.76 -4.08
CA LEU A 175 20.02 5.74 -3.80
C LEU A 175 20.49 4.36 -3.34
N PHE A 176 19.74 3.70 -2.47
CA PHE A 176 20.02 2.34 -2.03
C PHE A 176 20.06 1.36 -3.22
N LYS A 177 19.09 1.45 -4.13
CA LYS A 177 19.06 0.63 -5.34
C LYS A 177 20.29 0.87 -6.22
N LYS A 178 20.66 2.13 -6.46
CA LYS A 178 21.82 2.49 -7.28
C LYS A 178 23.13 1.93 -6.70
N ASN A 179 23.26 1.91 -5.37
CA ASN A 179 24.49 1.46 -4.69
C ASN A 179 24.61 -0.07 -4.54
N ASN A 180 23.51 -0.83 -4.63
CA ASN A 180 23.49 -2.28 -4.39
C ASN A 180 23.14 -3.11 -5.64
N VAL A 181 22.65 -2.47 -6.70
CA VAL A 181 22.17 -3.13 -7.93
C VAL A 181 22.77 -2.43 -9.18
N GLY A 182 23.74 -1.53 -8.97
CA GLY A 182 24.52 -0.87 -10.01
C GLY A 182 25.72 -1.70 -10.43
#